data_AF-M1BXM0-F1
#
_entry.id   AF-M1BXM0-F1
#
_cell.length_a   1.000
_cell.length_b   1.000
_cell.length_c   1.000
_cell.angle_alpha   90.00
_cell.angle_beta   90.00
_cell.angle_gamma   90.00
#
_symmetry.space_group_name_H-M   'P 1'
#
loop_
_entity.id
_entity.type
_entity.pdbx_description
1 polymer ?
#
loop_
_entity_poly.entity_id
_entity_poly.type
_entity_poly.pdbx_seq_one_letter_code
_entity_poly.pdbx_strand_id
1 'polypeptide(L)'
;MRGDAHIYPDIAAYHSLAVTLGQAGLLKELINIIDCMKQKPKKLKYMRRKNWDPVLQPDLVVYNAVLNACVQSRQWKGVFWVFEQLRNNGLKPNGPSYGLAMEVMLQSGKYELVHEFFGKMKRSGEALKALSYKVLVKSFWEEGRVNEAIQAVREMEQRGVVGSASVYYELACCLCYHGMWKEAFLEIEKLKMLRRTRPLAVTFTGMILSSMDGGHIDGCICIYEHSKKHCEPDIGIINAMLKVYGKNDMFYKAKELFEWAKTESSGPQLSQDDFSSARRPDAYTYTSMLESSAFSLQWEYFEYVYKEMALAGYLLDQSRHAYLLVEASKAGKVHLLEHAFDAILEVGQIPHPSFFFEILCQATCQHDHERALALIKLMVHVPFQVSKQEWIDLFNSNNERLSHSSLRGLLDVICRQSLGSDTTIVNLCRALESVCGSCTSSMLIINEPAKLTDASALAADKDGSPYRCNAPANAELPLQHVQVDEAYDEREKGADRELVSDMSHLSHREDMRAGTNTIFELSDDELTFDDQSDYLDDIDQLELGMSSDEDDNFSETKVPSAYEILKTWEDMRKKDATFFNFQLGQM
;
A
#
# COMPACT_ATOMS: atom_id res chain seq x y z
N MET A 1 39.63 7.63 -12.80
CA MET A 1 40.43 7.01 -11.71
C MET A 1 41.48 6.01 -12.21
N ARG A 2 41.19 5.06 -13.12
CA ARG A 2 42.15 4.02 -13.58
C ARG A 2 43.37 4.47 -14.42
N GLY A 3 43.52 5.78 -14.65
CA GLY A 3 44.61 6.34 -15.45
C GLY A 3 45.82 6.79 -14.63
N ASP A 4 45.65 6.94 -13.32
CA ASP A 4 46.63 7.54 -12.43
C ASP A 4 46.88 6.64 -11.21
N ALA A 5 48.13 6.23 -10.98
CA ALA A 5 48.49 5.22 -10.00
C ALA A 5 48.33 5.70 -8.55
N HIS A 6 48.26 7.02 -8.33
CA HIS A 6 48.02 7.63 -7.02
C HIS A 6 46.54 7.69 -6.62
N ILE A 7 45.62 7.36 -7.55
CA ILE A 7 44.16 7.44 -7.36
C ILE A 7 43.50 6.07 -7.65
N TYR A 8 44.25 4.97 -7.50
CA TYR A 8 43.69 3.64 -7.65
C TYR A 8 42.84 3.29 -6.41
N PRO A 9 41.55 2.95 -6.56
CA PRO A 9 40.68 2.72 -5.41
C PRO A 9 41.13 1.48 -4.62
N ASP A 10 41.14 1.60 -3.30
CA ASP A 10 41.35 0.48 -2.38
C ASP A 10 40.03 -0.27 -2.13
N ILE A 11 40.11 -1.36 -1.36
CA ILE A 11 38.94 -2.19 -1.04
C ILE A 11 37.87 -1.39 -0.27
N ALA A 12 38.27 -0.43 0.57
CA ALA A 12 37.37 0.41 1.36
C ALA A 12 36.55 1.38 0.49
N ALA A 13 37.18 1.97 -0.54
CA ALA A 13 36.48 2.78 -1.53
C ALA A 13 35.46 1.93 -2.30
N TYR A 14 35.84 0.71 -2.70
CA TYR A 14 34.92 -0.22 -3.36
C TYR A 14 33.77 -0.68 -2.45
N HIS A 15 34.01 -0.95 -1.17
CA HIS A 15 32.95 -1.24 -0.20
C HIS A 15 31.97 -0.09 -0.06
N SER A 16 32.48 1.14 0.08
CA SER A 16 31.63 2.33 0.22
C SER A 16 30.75 2.54 -1.02
N LEU A 17 31.33 2.38 -2.21
CA LEU A 17 30.57 2.42 -3.46
C LEU A 17 29.56 1.27 -3.56
N ALA A 18 29.96 0.05 -3.20
CA ALA A 18 29.07 -1.11 -3.26
C ALA A 18 27.88 -0.93 -2.32
N VAL A 19 28.09 -0.58 -1.04
CA VAL A 19 27.02 -0.39 -0.06
C VAL A 19 26.05 0.72 -0.49
N THR A 20 26.58 1.86 -0.97
CA THR A 20 25.73 2.99 -1.43
C THR A 20 24.89 2.62 -2.65
N LEU A 21 25.48 1.98 -3.66
CA LEU A 21 24.75 1.51 -4.85
C LEU A 21 23.79 0.37 -4.52
N GLY A 22 24.14 -0.48 -3.55
CA GLY A 22 23.31 -1.53 -3.00
C GLY A 22 22.02 -0.98 -2.40
N GLN A 23 22.15 0.05 -1.55
CA GLN A 23 21.01 0.76 -0.96
C GLN A 23 20.18 1.50 -2.01
N ALA A 24 20.82 2.04 -3.06
CA ALA A 24 20.13 2.72 -4.16
C ALA A 24 19.45 1.75 -5.16
N GLY A 25 19.68 0.44 -5.07
CA GLY A 25 19.11 -0.54 -5.99
C GLY A 25 19.75 -0.55 -7.40
N LEU A 26 20.95 0.01 -7.56
CA LEU A 26 21.62 0.18 -8.86
C LEU A 26 22.44 -1.07 -9.26
N LEU A 27 21.73 -2.16 -9.57
CA LEU A 27 22.32 -3.47 -9.86
C LEU A 27 23.33 -3.46 -11.02
N LYS A 28 23.07 -2.69 -12.08
CA LYS A 28 23.96 -2.57 -13.25
C LYS A 28 25.30 -1.95 -12.91
N GLU A 29 25.29 -0.91 -12.08
CA GLU A 29 26.51 -0.24 -11.65
C GLU A 29 27.32 -1.12 -10.69
N LEU A 30 26.64 -1.89 -9.84
CA LEU A 30 27.28 -2.87 -8.95
C LEU A 30 28.00 -3.98 -9.73
N ILE A 31 27.36 -4.56 -10.73
CA ILE A 31 27.99 -5.59 -11.58
C ILE A 31 29.20 -5.00 -12.31
N ASN A 32 29.08 -3.78 -12.85
CA ASN A 32 30.20 -3.07 -13.46
C ASN A 32 31.36 -2.83 -12.47
N ILE A 33 31.06 -2.55 -11.20
CA ILE A 33 32.08 -2.41 -10.16
C ILE A 33 32.79 -3.75 -9.89
N ILE A 34 32.05 -4.85 -9.80
CA ILE A 34 32.62 -6.19 -9.63
C ILE A 34 33.56 -6.54 -10.80
N ASP A 35 33.12 -6.27 -12.03
CA ASP A 35 33.95 -6.46 -13.23
C ASP A 35 35.17 -5.54 -13.22
N CYS A 36 35.02 -4.32 -12.72
CA CYS A 36 36.14 -3.42 -12.51
C CYS A 36 37.14 -4.03 -11.52
N MET A 37 36.71 -4.45 -10.33
CA MET A 37 37.59 -5.02 -9.30
C MET A 37 38.44 -6.19 -9.83
N LYS A 38 37.84 -7.06 -10.67
CA LYS A 38 38.50 -8.23 -11.28
C LYS A 38 39.46 -7.90 -12.45
N GLN A 39 39.35 -6.72 -13.06
CA GLN A 39 40.15 -6.36 -14.25
C GLN A 39 41.53 -5.79 -13.90
N LYS A 40 42.57 -6.25 -14.61
CA LYS A 40 43.92 -5.66 -14.54
C LYS A 40 43.95 -4.24 -15.15
N PRO A 41 44.67 -3.28 -14.56
CA PRO A 41 44.72 -1.90 -15.03
C PRO A 41 45.41 -1.80 -16.40
N LYS A 42 44.72 -1.20 -17.39
CA LYS A 42 45.17 -1.14 -18.80
C LYS A 42 46.38 -0.20 -19.04
N LYS A 43 46.67 0.77 -18.15
CA LYS A 43 47.68 1.84 -18.36
C LYS A 43 48.86 1.83 -17.37
N LEU A 44 49.19 0.70 -16.74
CA LEU A 44 50.20 0.63 -15.68
C LEU A 44 51.53 0.02 -16.17
N LYS A 45 52.08 0.54 -17.28
CA LYS A 45 53.30 -0.01 -17.93
C LYS A 45 54.62 0.27 -17.17
N TYR A 46 54.64 1.17 -16.17
CA TYR A 46 55.89 1.75 -15.64
C TYR A 46 56.10 1.63 -14.11
N MET A 47 55.33 0.83 -13.38
CA MET A 47 55.56 0.61 -11.94
C MET A 47 55.61 -0.88 -11.62
N ARG A 48 56.83 -1.46 -11.57
CA ARG A 48 57.09 -2.74 -10.91
C ARG A 48 57.41 -2.48 -9.43
N ARG A 49 56.41 -2.16 -8.62
CA ARG A 49 56.54 -2.40 -7.18
C ARG A 49 56.47 -3.91 -6.99
N LYS A 50 57.52 -4.51 -6.42
CA LYS A 50 57.75 -5.95 -6.39
C LYS A 50 56.61 -6.75 -5.68
N ASN A 51 55.77 -6.08 -4.88
CA ASN A 51 54.75 -6.69 -4.01
C ASN A 51 53.35 -6.05 -4.14
N TRP A 52 52.98 -5.46 -5.28
CA TRP A 52 51.64 -4.84 -5.45
C TRP A 52 50.82 -5.54 -6.54
N ASP A 53 49.73 -6.20 -6.14
CA ASP A 53 48.72 -6.75 -7.06
C ASP A 53 47.53 -5.78 -7.19
N PRO A 54 47.23 -5.24 -8.38
CA PRO A 54 46.10 -4.35 -8.61
C PRO A 54 44.73 -5.03 -8.66
N VAL A 55 44.69 -6.36 -8.77
CA VAL A 55 43.44 -7.12 -8.86
C VAL A 55 42.87 -7.28 -7.46
N LEU A 56 41.71 -6.70 -7.21
CA LEU A 56 40.98 -6.85 -5.96
C LEU A 56 39.89 -7.90 -6.18
N GLN A 57 39.86 -8.92 -5.35
CA GLN A 57 38.76 -9.89 -5.38
C GLN A 57 37.57 -9.31 -4.62
N PRO A 58 36.35 -9.36 -5.18
CA PRO A 58 35.15 -8.98 -4.46
C PRO A 58 34.95 -9.93 -3.28
N ASP A 59 34.69 -9.36 -2.11
CA ASP A 59 34.44 -10.10 -0.89
C ASP A 59 32.94 -10.14 -0.55
N LEU A 60 32.64 -10.71 0.61
CA LEU A 60 31.26 -10.91 1.06
C LEU A 60 30.48 -9.59 1.19
N VAL A 61 31.15 -8.47 1.50
CA VAL A 61 30.50 -7.16 1.61
C VAL A 61 29.97 -6.70 0.26
N VAL A 62 30.80 -6.82 -0.79
CA VAL A 62 30.39 -6.44 -2.15
C VAL A 62 29.24 -7.32 -2.65
N TYR A 63 29.31 -8.63 -2.39
CA TYR A 63 28.24 -9.56 -2.78
C TYR A 63 26.94 -9.35 -1.99
N ASN A 64 27.02 -9.03 -0.69
CA ASN A 64 25.84 -8.67 0.11
C ASN A 64 25.22 -7.36 -0.37
N ALA A 65 26.01 -6.40 -0.86
CA ALA A 65 25.47 -5.20 -1.48
C ALA A 65 24.68 -5.49 -2.77
N VAL A 66 25.12 -6.48 -3.57
CA VAL A 66 24.34 -6.98 -4.71
C VAL A 66 23.01 -7.57 -4.26
N LEU A 67 23.02 -8.42 -3.22
CA LEU A 67 21.77 -8.96 -2.66
C LEU A 67 20.83 -7.86 -2.19
N ASN A 68 21.36 -6.82 -1.53
CA ASN A 68 20.57 -5.66 -1.09
C ASN A 68 19.92 -4.91 -2.27
N ALA A 69 20.64 -4.73 -3.38
CA ALA A 69 20.06 -4.16 -4.61
C ALA A 69 19.00 -5.07 -5.24
N CYS A 70 19.18 -6.39 -5.14
CA CYS A 70 18.19 -7.37 -5.59
C CYS A 70 16.87 -7.28 -4.80
N VAL A 71 16.90 -6.85 -3.53
CA VAL A 71 15.68 -6.69 -2.71
C VAL A 71 14.78 -5.62 -3.32
N GLN A 72 15.34 -4.44 -3.59
CA GLN A 72 14.60 -3.31 -4.17
C GLN A 72 14.07 -3.62 -5.57
N SER A 73 14.81 -4.42 -6.33
CA SER A 73 14.48 -4.77 -7.71
C SER A 73 13.72 -6.09 -7.87
N ARG A 74 13.38 -6.77 -6.76
CA ARG A 74 12.68 -8.08 -6.71
C ARG A 74 13.30 -9.13 -7.65
N GLN A 75 14.64 -9.11 -7.78
CA GLN A 75 15.39 -10.01 -8.67
C GLN A 75 15.87 -11.25 -7.92
N TRP A 76 14.96 -12.19 -7.64
CA TRP A 76 15.30 -13.43 -6.96
C TRP A 76 16.36 -14.28 -7.69
N LYS A 77 16.41 -14.23 -9.02
CA LYS A 77 17.45 -14.88 -9.84
C LYS A 77 18.87 -14.39 -9.53
N GLY A 78 19.01 -13.13 -9.14
CA GLY A 78 20.30 -12.55 -8.75
C GLY A 78 20.89 -13.21 -7.50
N VAL A 79 20.05 -13.75 -6.63
CA VAL A 79 20.49 -14.47 -5.42
C VAL A 79 21.30 -15.72 -5.79
N PHE A 80 20.81 -16.53 -6.74
CA PHE A 80 21.52 -17.72 -7.20
C PHE A 80 22.87 -17.39 -7.80
N TRP A 81 22.95 -16.34 -8.61
CA TRP A 81 24.21 -15.85 -9.14
C TRP A 81 25.18 -15.43 -8.03
N VAL A 82 24.73 -14.68 -7.03
CA VAL A 82 25.59 -14.29 -5.89
C VAL A 82 26.11 -15.52 -5.16
N PHE A 83 25.26 -16.49 -4.83
CA PHE A 83 25.68 -17.70 -4.11
C PHE A 83 26.64 -18.57 -4.92
N GLU A 84 26.48 -18.63 -6.24
CA GLU A 84 27.46 -19.25 -7.13
C GLU A 84 28.80 -18.49 -7.15
N GLN A 85 28.78 -17.15 -7.18
CA GLN A 85 30.01 -16.36 -7.13
C GLN A 85 30.74 -16.52 -5.78
N LEU A 86 30.01 -16.61 -4.68
CA LEU A 86 30.59 -16.89 -3.36
C LEU A 86 31.31 -18.24 -3.37
N ARG A 87 30.64 -19.30 -3.87
CA ARG A 87 31.23 -20.63 -4.02
C ARG A 87 32.48 -20.61 -4.89
N ASN A 88 32.41 -19.99 -6.08
CA ASN A 88 33.51 -19.95 -7.04
C ASN A 88 34.74 -19.20 -6.50
N ASN A 89 34.54 -18.26 -5.57
CA ASN A 89 35.62 -17.52 -4.92
C ASN A 89 36.06 -18.15 -3.58
N GLY A 90 35.52 -19.31 -3.19
CA GLY A 90 35.81 -19.95 -1.90
C GLY A 90 35.31 -19.17 -0.68
N LEU A 91 34.32 -18.29 -0.85
CA LEU A 91 33.71 -17.50 0.22
C LEU A 91 32.49 -18.21 0.80
N LYS A 92 32.44 -18.37 2.12
CA LYS A 92 31.28 -18.93 2.81
C LYS A 92 30.21 -17.85 3.05
N PRO A 93 28.94 -18.07 2.64
CA PRO A 93 27.85 -17.16 2.98
C PRO A 93 27.67 -17.08 4.50
N ASN A 94 27.38 -15.89 5.03
CA ASN A 94 27.11 -15.69 6.46
C ASN A 94 25.63 -15.38 6.71
N GLY A 95 25.24 -15.23 7.98
CA GLY A 95 23.87 -14.86 8.36
C GLY A 95 23.25 -13.70 7.56
N PRO A 96 23.92 -12.54 7.39
CA PRO A 96 23.46 -11.46 6.50
C PRO A 96 23.22 -11.88 5.05
N SER A 97 24.09 -12.71 4.44
CA SER A 97 23.90 -13.20 3.07
C SER A 97 22.62 -14.03 2.95
N TYR A 98 22.37 -14.96 3.88
CA TYR A 98 21.15 -15.75 3.91
C TYR A 98 19.92 -14.89 4.20
N GLY A 99 20.00 -13.96 5.15
CA GLY A 99 18.89 -13.05 5.48
C GLY A 99 18.47 -12.18 4.30
N LEU A 100 19.44 -11.58 3.59
CA LEU A 100 19.16 -10.80 2.38
C LEU A 100 18.60 -11.69 1.26
N ALA A 101 19.16 -12.87 1.04
CA ALA A 101 18.65 -13.81 0.06
C ALA A 101 17.18 -14.15 0.32
N MET A 102 16.84 -14.51 1.56
CA MET A 102 15.45 -14.80 1.96
C MET A 102 14.53 -13.58 1.78
N GLU A 103 14.99 -12.37 2.11
CA GLU A 103 14.21 -11.14 1.91
C GLU A 103 13.93 -10.89 0.42
N VAL A 104 14.92 -11.08 -0.47
CA VAL A 104 14.69 -10.98 -1.93
C VAL A 104 13.63 -11.98 -2.39
N MET A 105 13.70 -13.22 -1.92
CA MET A 105 12.75 -14.28 -2.27
C MET A 105 11.34 -13.95 -1.78
N LEU A 106 11.22 -13.44 -0.55
CA LEU A 106 9.96 -12.99 0.04
C LEU A 106 9.33 -11.86 -0.79
N GLN A 107 10.08 -10.79 -1.08
CA GLN A 107 9.59 -9.65 -1.88
C GLN A 107 9.23 -10.04 -3.32
N SER A 108 9.78 -11.15 -3.81
CA SER A 108 9.49 -11.72 -5.14
C SER A 108 8.34 -12.73 -5.13
N GLY A 109 7.70 -12.99 -3.98
CA GLY A 109 6.65 -13.98 -3.82
C GLY A 109 7.11 -15.43 -4.07
N LYS A 110 8.39 -15.74 -3.81
CA LYS A 110 8.99 -17.07 -3.97
C LYS A 110 9.17 -17.75 -2.62
N TYR A 111 8.05 -18.08 -1.97
CA TYR A 111 8.03 -18.54 -0.59
C TYR A 111 8.70 -19.91 -0.41
N GLU A 112 8.59 -20.82 -1.38
CA GLU A 112 9.26 -22.13 -1.33
C GLU A 112 10.78 -21.98 -1.24
N LEU A 113 11.33 -20.99 -1.95
CA LEU A 113 12.77 -20.68 -1.89
C LEU A 113 13.16 -20.03 -0.56
N VAL A 114 12.27 -19.30 0.11
CA VAL A 114 12.50 -18.80 1.48
C VAL A 114 12.70 -19.99 2.42
N HIS A 115 11.82 -21.00 2.34
CA HIS A 115 11.90 -22.22 3.16
C HIS A 115 13.17 -23.02 2.89
N GLU A 116 13.53 -23.17 1.62
CA GLU A 116 14.76 -23.87 1.20
C GLU A 116 16.01 -23.18 1.75
N PHE A 117 16.12 -21.85 1.60
CA PHE A 117 17.28 -21.09 2.08
C PHE A 117 17.34 -21.03 3.61
N PHE A 118 16.20 -20.98 4.29
CA PHE A 118 16.15 -21.10 5.75
C PHE A 118 16.66 -22.48 6.21
N GLY A 119 16.26 -23.55 5.52
CA GLY A 119 16.77 -24.90 5.73
C GLY A 119 18.28 -25.02 5.50
N LYS A 120 18.81 -24.39 4.44
CA LYS A 120 20.26 -24.32 4.16
C LYS A 120 21.01 -23.57 5.25
N MET A 121 20.51 -22.41 5.68
CA MET A 121 21.10 -21.64 6.77
C MET A 121 21.19 -22.48 8.05
N LYS A 122 20.13 -23.21 8.38
CA LYS A 122 20.08 -24.11 9.54
C LYS A 122 21.10 -25.25 9.47
N ARG A 123 21.40 -25.78 8.28
CA ARG A 123 22.41 -26.84 8.07
C ARG A 123 23.84 -26.29 8.01
N SER A 124 24.02 -25.02 7.65
CA SER A 124 25.34 -24.41 7.47
C SER A 124 26.13 -24.18 8.77
N GLY A 125 25.53 -24.42 9.94
CA GLY A 125 26.13 -24.15 11.24
C GLY A 125 26.09 -22.67 11.66
N GLU A 126 25.62 -21.77 10.78
CA GLU A 126 25.42 -20.36 11.10
C GLU A 126 24.31 -20.18 12.16
N ALA A 127 24.58 -19.32 13.15
CA ALA A 127 23.60 -19.02 14.19
C ALA A 127 22.36 -18.32 13.61
N LEU A 128 21.21 -18.98 13.68
CA LEU A 128 19.91 -18.40 13.33
C LEU A 128 19.62 -17.20 14.25
N LYS A 129 19.27 -16.07 13.63
CA LYS A 129 18.94 -14.82 14.35
C LYS A 129 17.44 -14.54 14.26
N ALA A 130 16.94 -13.71 15.17
CA ALA A 130 15.54 -13.29 15.17
C ALA A 130 15.08 -12.71 13.82
N LEU A 131 15.97 -12.03 13.08
CA LEU A 131 15.63 -11.48 11.76
C LEU A 131 15.32 -12.58 10.72
N SER A 132 16.02 -13.71 10.76
CA SER A 132 15.74 -14.85 9.85
C SER A 132 14.35 -15.44 10.13
N TYR A 133 13.99 -15.56 11.41
CA TYR A 133 12.65 -15.99 11.82
C TYR A 133 11.57 -14.97 11.44
N LYS A 134 11.86 -13.66 11.47
CA LYS A 134 10.94 -12.63 11.00
C LYS A 134 10.55 -12.85 9.54
N VAL A 135 11.55 -13.06 8.67
CA VAL A 135 11.31 -13.29 7.23
C VAL A 135 10.50 -14.56 7.01
N LEU A 136 10.77 -15.62 7.78
CA LEU A 136 10.04 -16.88 7.74
C LEU A 136 8.58 -16.75 8.22
N VAL A 137 8.34 -16.02 9.32
CA VAL A 137 6.98 -15.73 9.80
C VAL A 137 6.20 -14.95 8.75
N LYS A 138 6.85 -13.94 8.14
CA LYS A 138 6.22 -13.14 7.08
C LYS A 138 5.92 -13.96 5.83
N SER A 139 6.81 -14.88 5.41
CA SER A 139 6.49 -15.76 4.27
C SER A 139 5.27 -16.64 4.56
N PHE A 140 5.21 -17.23 5.76
CA PHE A 140 4.04 -18.04 6.14
C PHE A 140 2.75 -17.23 6.24
N TRP A 141 2.83 -15.97 6.67
CA TRP A 141 1.67 -15.08 6.67
C TRP A 141 1.15 -14.85 5.24
N GLU A 142 2.02 -14.46 4.31
CA GLU A 142 1.63 -14.21 2.90
C GLU A 142 1.16 -15.49 2.18
N GLU A 143 1.58 -16.67 2.65
CA GLU A 143 1.07 -17.98 2.19
C GLU A 143 -0.27 -18.40 2.83
N GLY A 144 -0.76 -17.69 3.86
CA GLY A 144 -1.94 -18.08 4.64
C GLY A 144 -1.71 -19.26 5.60
N ARG A 145 -0.44 -19.59 5.89
CA ARG A 145 0.00 -20.75 6.69
C ARG A 145 0.25 -20.38 8.14
N VAL A 146 -0.82 -19.97 8.83
CA VAL A 146 -0.75 -19.42 10.19
C VAL A 146 -0.15 -20.39 11.23
N ASN A 147 -0.44 -21.70 11.12
CA ASN A 147 0.06 -22.69 12.07
C ASN A 147 1.60 -22.84 11.98
N GLU A 148 2.13 -22.80 10.77
CA GLU A 148 3.58 -22.83 10.53
C GLU A 148 4.26 -21.54 10.99
N ALA A 149 3.61 -20.38 10.86
CA ALA A 149 4.10 -19.13 11.44
C ALA A 149 4.22 -19.22 12.97
N ILE A 150 3.21 -19.75 13.66
CA ILE A 150 3.24 -19.99 15.11
C ILE A 150 4.37 -20.97 15.45
N GLN A 151 4.49 -22.07 14.70
CA GLN A 151 5.51 -23.08 14.94
C GLN A 151 6.93 -22.53 14.75
N ALA A 152 7.14 -21.63 13.78
CA ALA A 152 8.42 -20.96 13.57
C ALA A 152 8.85 -20.12 14.78
N VAL A 153 7.94 -19.34 15.37
CA VAL A 153 8.24 -18.55 16.58
C VAL A 153 8.48 -19.46 17.79
N ARG A 154 7.69 -20.55 17.95
CA ARG A 154 7.94 -21.54 19.00
C ARG A 154 9.30 -22.23 18.85
N GLU A 155 9.69 -22.58 17.62
CA GLU A 155 11.01 -23.15 17.35
C GLU A 155 12.13 -22.16 17.72
N MET A 156 11.96 -20.88 17.39
CA MET A 156 12.91 -19.83 17.78
C MET A 156 13.10 -19.78 19.30
N GLU A 157 12.00 -19.77 20.06
CA GLU A 157 12.01 -19.76 21.52
C GLU A 157 12.65 -21.03 22.10
N GLN A 158 12.31 -22.21 21.58
CA GLN A 158 12.86 -23.51 22.01
C GLN A 158 14.37 -23.61 21.78
N ARG A 159 14.89 -22.96 20.73
CA ARG A 159 16.34 -22.88 20.46
C ARG A 159 17.06 -21.88 21.34
N GLY A 160 16.36 -21.16 22.22
CA GLY A 160 16.94 -20.10 23.05
C GLY A 160 17.32 -18.84 22.26
N VAL A 161 16.82 -18.68 21.03
CA VAL A 161 17.04 -17.45 20.26
C VAL A 161 16.12 -16.37 20.82
N VAL A 162 16.72 -15.32 21.40
CA VAL A 162 15.95 -14.20 21.96
C VAL A 162 15.22 -13.47 20.82
N GLY A 163 13.89 -13.58 20.82
CA GLY A 163 13.02 -12.94 19.84
C GLY A 163 13.16 -11.43 19.87
N SER A 164 13.20 -10.83 18.68
CA SER A 164 13.10 -9.37 18.54
C SER A 164 11.64 -8.94 18.61
N ALA A 165 11.40 -7.69 19.03
CA ALA A 165 10.07 -7.08 19.03
C ALA A 165 9.34 -7.24 17.68
N SER A 166 10.07 -7.13 16.58
CA SER A 166 9.49 -7.25 15.24
C SER A 166 8.95 -8.64 14.91
N VAL A 167 9.49 -9.72 15.48
CA VAL A 167 9.00 -11.09 15.20
C VAL A 167 7.65 -11.32 15.86
N TYR A 168 7.53 -10.96 17.15
CA TYR A 168 6.28 -11.07 17.89
C TYR A 168 5.19 -10.16 17.32
N TYR A 169 5.55 -8.95 16.89
CA TYR A 169 4.64 -8.05 16.18
C TYR A 169 4.13 -8.64 14.85
N GLU A 170 5.02 -9.19 14.03
CA GLU A 170 4.64 -9.81 12.74
C GLU A 170 3.70 -11.00 12.97
N LEU A 171 4.00 -11.86 13.95
CA LEU A 171 3.14 -12.98 14.32
C LEU A 171 1.78 -12.49 14.85
N ALA A 172 1.75 -11.47 15.71
CA ALA A 172 0.50 -10.91 16.22
C ALA A 172 -0.39 -10.36 15.09
N CYS A 173 0.20 -9.66 14.11
CA CYS A 173 -0.53 -9.17 12.94
C CYS A 173 -1.04 -10.32 12.05
N CYS A 174 -0.21 -11.34 11.81
CA CYS A 174 -0.62 -12.55 11.10
C CYS A 174 -1.80 -13.25 11.80
N LEU A 175 -1.76 -13.39 13.13
CA LEU A 175 -2.84 -13.99 13.91
C LEU A 175 -4.14 -13.16 13.81
N CYS A 176 -4.05 -11.84 13.89
CA CYS A 176 -5.17 -10.93 13.69
C CYS A 176 -5.79 -11.07 12.30
N TYR A 177 -4.97 -11.17 11.26
CA TYR A 177 -5.44 -11.38 9.88
C TYR A 177 -6.26 -12.67 9.71
N HIS A 178 -6.00 -13.69 10.52
CA HIS A 178 -6.74 -14.96 10.51
C HIS A 178 -7.82 -15.03 11.61
N GLY A 179 -8.12 -13.92 12.29
CA GLY A 179 -9.19 -13.84 13.30
C GLY A 179 -8.81 -14.37 14.67
N MET A 180 -7.55 -14.78 14.86
CA MET A 180 -6.99 -15.33 16.11
C MET A 180 -6.47 -14.20 17.03
N TRP A 181 -7.27 -13.17 17.26
CA TRP A 181 -6.86 -11.97 17.99
C TRP A 181 -6.57 -12.23 19.49
N LYS A 182 -7.13 -13.31 20.06
CA LYS A 182 -6.86 -13.70 21.46
C LYS A 182 -5.44 -14.24 21.61
N GLU A 183 -5.01 -15.08 20.68
CA GLU A 183 -3.66 -15.60 20.59
C GLU A 183 -2.67 -14.48 20.27
N ALA A 184 -3.06 -13.52 19.44
CA ALA A 184 -2.26 -12.34 19.16
C ALA A 184 -1.93 -11.54 20.42
N PHE A 185 -2.87 -11.43 21.39
CA PHE A 185 -2.58 -10.79 22.68
C PHE A 185 -1.52 -11.52 23.49
N LEU A 186 -1.45 -12.85 23.43
CA LEU A 186 -0.40 -13.61 24.11
C LEU A 186 0.98 -13.24 23.58
N GLU A 187 1.09 -13.03 22.26
CA GLU A 187 2.35 -12.58 21.63
C GLU A 187 2.68 -11.12 22.00
N ILE A 188 1.70 -10.24 22.19
CA ILE A 188 1.93 -8.89 22.74
C ILE A 188 2.43 -8.96 24.19
N GLU A 189 1.90 -9.85 25.02
CA GLU A 189 2.40 -10.02 26.39
C GLU A 189 3.88 -10.44 26.39
N LYS A 190 4.29 -11.33 25.48
CA LYS A 190 5.71 -11.65 25.29
C LYS A 190 6.53 -10.42 24.86
N LEU A 191 5.98 -9.58 23.98
CA LEU A 191 6.60 -8.31 23.58
C LEU A 191 6.79 -7.35 24.77
N LYS A 192 5.85 -7.29 25.72
CA LYS A 192 5.95 -6.49 26.95
C LYS A 192 7.09 -6.95 27.87
N MET A 193 7.40 -8.26 27.86
CA MET A 193 8.45 -8.84 28.70
C MET A 193 9.87 -8.57 28.18
N LEU A 194 10.02 -8.14 26.93
CA LEU A 194 11.32 -7.76 26.37
C LEU A 194 11.78 -6.41 26.96
N ARG A 195 13.07 -6.34 27.36
CA ARG A 195 13.64 -5.12 27.96
C ARG A 195 13.51 -3.94 26.98
N ARG A 196 12.93 -2.84 27.44
CA ARG A 196 12.72 -1.57 26.71
C ARG A 196 11.61 -1.56 25.65
N THR A 197 10.69 -2.54 25.63
CA THR A 197 9.56 -2.54 24.68
C THR A 197 8.23 -2.52 25.41
N ARG A 198 7.62 -1.33 25.49
CA ARG A 198 6.17 -1.22 25.73
C ARG A 198 5.47 -1.36 24.38
N PRO A 199 4.34 -2.07 24.25
CA PRO A 199 3.53 -2.05 23.04
C PRO A 199 3.22 -0.59 22.72
N LEU A 200 3.73 -0.14 21.58
CA LEU A 200 3.50 1.22 21.12
C LEU A 200 2.11 1.27 20.47
N ALA A 201 1.53 2.46 20.38
CA ALA A 201 0.28 2.66 19.65
C ALA A 201 0.35 2.04 18.24
N VAL A 202 1.50 2.17 17.57
CA VAL A 202 1.82 1.53 16.27
C VAL A 202 1.57 0.02 16.24
N THR A 203 1.87 -0.70 17.32
CA THR A 203 1.63 -2.16 17.43
C THR A 203 0.13 -2.45 17.32
N PHE A 204 -0.68 -1.73 18.10
CA PHE A 204 -2.14 -1.90 18.08
C PHE A 204 -2.75 -1.42 16.77
N THR A 205 -2.27 -0.32 16.19
CA THR A 205 -2.69 0.15 14.86
C THR A 205 -2.48 -0.94 13.81
N GLY A 206 -1.29 -1.56 13.77
CA GLY A 206 -0.97 -2.64 12.85
C GLY A 206 -1.87 -3.86 13.02
N MET A 207 -2.16 -4.25 14.26
CA MET A 207 -3.05 -5.37 14.55
C MET A 207 -4.51 -5.09 14.16
N ILE A 208 -5.02 -3.87 14.41
CA ILE A 208 -6.35 -3.44 13.99
C ILE A 208 -6.46 -3.51 12.47
N LEU A 209 -5.49 -2.93 11.75
CA LEU A 209 -5.49 -2.94 10.28
C LEU A 209 -5.38 -4.37 9.73
N SER A 210 -4.52 -5.21 10.31
CA SER A 210 -4.39 -6.62 9.89
C SER A 210 -5.68 -7.40 10.13
N SER A 211 -6.34 -7.19 11.28
CA SER A 211 -7.65 -7.80 11.59
C SER A 211 -8.74 -7.33 10.62
N MET A 212 -8.72 -6.06 10.23
CA MET A 212 -9.65 -5.48 9.26
C MET A 212 -9.43 -6.06 7.86
N ASP A 213 -8.17 -6.18 7.42
CA ASP A 213 -7.83 -6.74 6.11
C ASP A 213 -8.19 -8.23 6.01
N GLY A 214 -8.14 -8.95 7.15
CA GLY A 214 -8.69 -10.30 7.29
C GLY A 214 -10.23 -10.38 7.37
N GLY A 215 -10.93 -9.25 7.43
CA GLY A 215 -12.39 -9.18 7.54
C GLY A 215 -12.94 -9.40 8.96
N HIS A 216 -12.10 -9.39 9.98
CA HIS A 216 -12.47 -9.67 11.37
C HIS A 216 -12.71 -8.37 12.17
N ILE A 217 -13.94 -7.85 12.09
CA ILE A 217 -14.36 -6.58 12.71
C ILE A 217 -14.39 -6.67 14.25
N ASP A 218 -14.92 -7.78 14.79
CA ASP A 218 -14.96 -8.00 16.24
C ASP A 218 -13.55 -7.98 16.85
N GLY A 219 -12.59 -8.57 16.14
CA GLY A 219 -11.18 -8.52 16.49
C GLY A 219 -10.68 -7.08 16.58
N CYS A 220 -10.99 -6.24 15.59
CA CYS A 220 -10.61 -4.81 15.60
C CYS A 220 -11.13 -4.09 16.85
N ILE A 221 -12.41 -4.30 17.20
CA ILE A 221 -13.04 -3.67 18.37
C ILE A 221 -12.39 -4.16 19.66
N CYS A 222 -12.16 -5.47 19.80
CA CYS A 222 -11.50 -6.03 20.98
C CYS A 222 -10.05 -5.53 21.13
N ILE A 223 -9.30 -5.42 20.03
CA ILE A 223 -7.93 -4.87 20.02
C ILE A 223 -7.94 -3.41 20.45
N TYR A 224 -8.90 -2.61 19.96
CA TYR A 224 -9.04 -1.21 20.34
C TYR A 224 -9.42 -1.02 21.82
N GLU A 225 -10.37 -1.79 22.33
CA GLU A 225 -10.73 -1.74 23.76
C GLU A 225 -9.59 -2.20 24.67
N HIS A 226 -8.79 -3.16 24.21
CA HIS A 226 -7.57 -3.55 24.90
C HIS A 226 -6.51 -2.45 24.83
N SER A 227 -6.33 -1.79 23.68
CA SER A 227 -5.34 -0.72 23.53
C SER A 227 -5.62 0.43 24.50
N LYS A 228 -6.88 0.86 24.67
CA LYS A 228 -7.28 1.90 25.64
C LYS A 228 -6.80 1.63 27.08
N LYS A 229 -6.67 0.36 27.48
CA LYS A 229 -6.21 -0.03 28.83
C LYS A 229 -4.70 0.05 28.99
N HIS A 230 -3.95 0.00 27.89
CA HIS A 230 -2.49 -0.13 27.91
C HIS A 230 -1.76 1.08 27.31
N CYS A 231 -2.40 1.85 26.44
CA CYS A 231 -1.88 3.07 25.84
C CYS A 231 -3.02 4.05 25.56
N GLU A 232 -2.72 5.35 25.60
CA GLU A 232 -3.64 6.35 25.08
C GLU A 232 -3.73 6.22 23.54
N PRO A 233 -4.95 6.18 22.95
CA PRO A 233 -5.10 6.14 21.51
C PRO A 233 -4.45 7.35 20.84
N ASP A 234 -3.50 7.11 19.95
CA ASP A 234 -2.95 8.15 19.10
C ASP A 234 -3.83 8.34 17.84
N ILE A 235 -3.47 9.34 17.03
CA ILE A 235 -4.20 9.63 15.79
C ILE A 235 -4.20 8.44 14.83
N GLY A 236 -3.16 7.60 14.87
CA GLY A 236 -3.04 6.39 14.05
C GLY A 236 -4.10 5.34 14.41
N ILE A 237 -4.28 5.05 15.70
CA ILE A 237 -5.33 4.15 16.19
C ILE A 237 -6.72 4.72 15.87
N ILE A 238 -6.94 6.02 16.07
CA ILE A 238 -8.21 6.69 15.77
C ILE A 238 -8.53 6.55 14.28
N ASN A 239 -7.59 6.88 13.39
CA ASN A 239 -7.75 6.79 11.94
C ASN A 239 -8.01 5.35 11.48
N ALA A 240 -7.33 4.36 12.08
CA ALA A 240 -7.59 2.95 11.79
C ALA A 240 -9.03 2.55 12.20
N MET A 241 -9.47 2.95 13.39
CA MET A 241 -10.82 2.63 13.88
C MET A 241 -11.93 3.38 13.15
N LEU A 242 -11.71 4.63 12.72
CA LEU A 242 -12.65 5.35 11.86
C LEU A 242 -12.85 4.61 10.53
N LYS A 243 -11.76 4.13 9.92
CA LYS A 243 -11.83 3.30 8.71
C LYS A 243 -12.59 2.00 8.95
N VAL A 244 -12.34 1.33 10.09
CA VAL A 244 -13.07 0.11 10.47
C VAL A 244 -14.56 0.40 10.64
N TYR A 245 -14.94 1.41 11.42
CA TYR A 245 -16.34 1.71 11.65
C TYR A 245 -17.07 2.20 10.40
N GLY A 246 -16.39 3.01 9.57
CA GLY A 246 -16.95 3.54 8.32
C GLY A 246 -17.29 2.46 7.30
N LYS A 247 -16.41 1.46 7.13
CA LYS A 247 -16.64 0.36 6.16
C LYS A 247 -17.65 -0.70 6.62
N ASN A 248 -18.09 -0.66 7.88
CA ASN A 248 -18.91 -1.71 8.49
C ASN A 248 -20.24 -1.16 9.04
N ASP A 249 -20.75 -0.06 8.48
CA ASP A 249 -22.02 0.58 8.85
C ASP A 249 -22.16 0.95 10.34
N MET A 250 -21.04 1.16 11.04
CA MET A 250 -21.03 1.53 12.47
C MET A 250 -20.90 3.04 12.68
N PHE A 251 -21.70 3.83 11.96
CA PHE A 251 -21.58 5.30 11.94
C PHE A 251 -21.60 5.93 13.33
N TYR A 252 -22.48 5.47 14.24
CA TYR A 252 -22.57 6.04 15.59
C TYR A 252 -21.25 5.93 16.36
N LYS A 253 -20.56 4.78 16.25
CA LYS A 253 -19.25 4.56 16.89
C LYS A 253 -18.16 5.41 16.21
N ALA A 254 -18.21 5.56 14.88
CA ALA A 254 -17.29 6.44 14.16
C ALA A 254 -17.44 7.90 14.62
N LYS A 255 -18.68 8.38 14.72
CA LYS A 255 -19.01 9.73 15.19
C LYS A 255 -18.56 9.96 16.63
N GLU A 256 -18.88 9.03 17.55
CA GLU A 256 -18.43 9.12 18.94
C GLU A 256 -16.91 9.21 19.05
N LEU A 257 -16.19 8.38 18.29
CA LEU A 257 -14.73 8.38 18.25
C LEU A 257 -14.16 9.70 17.71
N PHE A 258 -14.75 10.24 16.65
CA PHE A 258 -14.33 11.49 16.05
C PHE A 258 -14.55 12.69 16.98
N GLU A 259 -15.71 12.77 17.65
CA GLU A 259 -15.98 13.84 18.63
C GLU A 259 -15.08 13.69 19.87
N TRP A 260 -14.81 12.47 20.31
CA TRP A 260 -13.84 12.22 21.38
C TRP A 260 -12.44 12.74 21.00
N ALA A 261 -11.96 12.46 19.79
CA ALA A 261 -10.68 12.96 19.29
C ALA A 261 -10.60 14.50 19.25
N LYS A 262 -11.73 15.16 18.97
CA LYS A 262 -11.82 16.64 18.96
C LYS A 262 -11.79 17.23 20.36
N THR A 263 -12.56 16.67 21.31
CA THR A 263 -12.71 17.24 22.65
C THR A 263 -11.43 17.18 23.47
N GLU A 264 -10.67 16.08 23.41
CA GLU A 264 -9.39 15.97 24.13
C GLU A 264 -8.25 16.83 23.52
N SER A 265 -8.42 17.31 22.28
CA SER A 265 -7.49 18.25 21.64
C SER A 265 -7.57 19.69 22.17
N SER A 266 -8.58 19.99 23.00
CA SER A 266 -8.90 21.35 23.47
C SER A 266 -8.47 21.63 24.93
N GLY A 267 -7.77 20.69 25.57
CA GLY A 267 -7.24 20.87 26.93
C GLY A 267 -6.11 21.93 27.02
N PRO A 268 -5.90 22.54 28.21
CA PRO A 268 -4.89 23.58 28.39
C PRO A 268 -3.48 23.02 28.15
N GLN A 269 -2.72 23.70 27.28
CA GLN A 269 -1.32 23.39 27.01
C GLN A 269 -0.49 23.56 28.29
N LEU A 270 -0.11 22.45 28.91
CA LEU A 270 0.95 22.42 29.91
C LEU A 270 2.21 21.84 29.26
N SER A 271 3.27 22.67 29.31
CA SER A 271 4.68 22.39 29.04
C SER A 271 5.02 21.77 27.68
N GLN A 272 5.49 22.66 26.82
CA GLN A 272 6.51 22.49 25.80
C GLN A 272 7.71 21.68 26.35
N ASP A 273 7.71 20.35 26.18
CA ASP A 273 8.91 19.48 26.08
C ASP A 273 8.60 17.97 25.97
N ASP A 274 7.52 17.57 25.28
CA ASP A 274 7.38 16.18 24.81
C ASP A 274 6.86 16.17 23.36
N PHE A 275 7.64 15.59 22.45
CA PHE A 275 7.27 15.34 21.05
C PHE A 275 6.16 14.27 20.90
N SER A 276 5.27 14.13 21.88
CA SER A 276 4.10 13.28 21.78
C SER A 276 3.10 13.95 20.82
N SER A 277 2.87 13.27 19.70
CA SER A 277 2.00 13.67 18.61
C SER A 277 0.74 14.39 19.09
N ALA A 278 0.59 15.66 18.71
CA ALA A 278 -0.62 16.42 18.95
C ALA A 278 -1.83 15.60 18.47
N ARG A 279 -2.74 15.25 19.39
CA ARG A 279 -3.96 14.45 19.14
C ARG A 279 -5.01 15.15 18.28
N ARG A 280 -4.61 16.16 17.50
CA ARG A 280 -5.52 16.93 16.65
C ARG A 280 -5.91 16.09 15.43
N PRO A 281 -7.19 16.07 15.06
CA PRO A 281 -7.64 15.51 13.80
C PRO A 281 -6.79 16.04 12.64
N ASP A 282 -6.20 15.12 11.88
CA ASP A 282 -5.46 15.44 10.67
C ASP A 282 -6.41 15.41 9.45
N ALA A 283 -5.88 15.79 8.27
CA ALA A 283 -6.66 15.75 7.03
C ALA A 283 -7.26 14.36 6.75
N TYR A 284 -6.56 13.28 7.15
CA TYR A 284 -7.04 11.91 6.97
C TYR A 284 -8.19 11.58 7.92
N THR A 285 -8.16 12.05 9.18
CA THR A 285 -9.24 11.89 10.16
C THR A 285 -10.54 12.52 9.66
N TYR A 286 -10.47 13.77 9.18
CA TYR A 286 -11.62 14.45 8.59
C TYR A 286 -12.14 13.71 7.35
N THR A 287 -11.24 13.33 6.45
CA THR A 287 -11.61 12.60 5.22
C THR A 287 -12.27 11.26 5.53
N SER A 288 -11.73 10.49 6.48
CA SER A 288 -12.31 9.20 6.91
C SER A 288 -13.70 9.36 7.51
N MET A 289 -13.94 10.44 8.27
CA MET A 289 -15.26 10.74 8.82
C MET A 289 -16.23 11.20 7.72
N LEU A 290 -15.78 11.95 6.72
CA LEU A 290 -16.59 12.30 5.55
C LEU A 290 -16.99 11.06 4.74
N GLU A 291 -16.06 10.15 4.47
CA GLU A 291 -16.33 8.86 3.80
C GLU A 291 -17.36 8.04 4.59
N SER A 292 -17.16 7.92 5.91
CA SER A 292 -18.09 7.19 6.79
C SER A 292 -19.49 7.83 6.78
N SER A 293 -19.56 9.17 6.74
CA SER A 293 -20.83 9.89 6.70
C SER A 293 -21.55 9.72 5.36
N ALA A 294 -20.81 9.73 4.26
CA ALA A 294 -21.36 9.49 2.92
C ALA A 294 -21.89 8.06 2.78
N PHE A 295 -21.11 7.07 3.23
CA PHE A 295 -21.49 5.65 3.18
C PHE A 295 -22.78 5.36 3.96
N SER A 296 -22.94 5.98 5.14
CA SER A 296 -24.13 5.84 5.97
C SER A 296 -25.24 6.86 5.67
N LEU A 297 -25.13 7.62 4.55
CA LEU A 297 -26.09 8.64 4.10
C LEU A 297 -26.42 9.73 5.13
N GLN A 298 -25.48 10.03 6.05
CA GLN A 298 -25.63 11.02 7.11
C GLN A 298 -25.17 12.42 6.66
N TRP A 299 -25.87 12.99 5.67
CA TRP A 299 -25.46 14.22 4.98
C TRP A 299 -25.47 15.48 5.85
N GLU A 300 -26.26 15.53 6.92
CA GLU A 300 -26.23 16.65 7.88
C GLU A 300 -24.93 16.68 8.68
N TYR A 301 -24.47 15.50 9.12
CA TYR A 301 -23.21 15.39 9.83
C TYR A 301 -22.02 15.54 8.87
N PHE A 302 -22.13 15.04 7.64
CA PHE A 302 -21.15 15.30 6.58
C PHE A 302 -20.92 16.81 6.40
N GLU A 303 -21.99 17.60 6.32
CA GLU A 303 -21.91 19.06 6.20
C GLU A 303 -21.20 19.70 7.40
N TYR A 304 -21.50 19.23 8.61
CA TYR A 304 -20.82 19.69 9.82
C TYR A 304 -19.31 19.39 9.76
N VAL A 305 -18.92 18.15 9.47
CA VAL A 305 -17.53 17.73 9.40
C VAL A 305 -16.77 18.49 8.30
N TYR A 306 -17.39 18.74 7.15
CA TYR A 306 -16.77 19.49 6.06
C TYR A 306 -16.50 20.94 6.44
N LYS A 307 -17.46 21.62 7.10
CA LYS A 307 -17.26 22.98 7.60
C LYS A 307 -16.12 23.05 8.62
N GLU A 308 -16.08 22.08 9.54
CA GLU A 308 -15.00 21.99 10.53
C GLU A 308 -13.64 21.75 9.87
N MET A 309 -13.58 20.89 8.85
CA MET A 309 -12.36 20.63 8.08
C MET A 309 -11.85 21.91 7.39
N ALA A 310 -12.76 22.68 6.77
CA ALA A 310 -12.42 23.95 6.13
C ALA A 310 -11.95 25.01 7.14
N LEU A 311 -12.60 25.12 8.31
CA LEU A 311 -12.18 26.01 9.40
C LEU A 311 -10.82 25.62 9.99
N ALA A 312 -10.50 24.33 10.02
CA ALA A 312 -9.19 23.83 10.43
C ALA A 312 -8.09 24.06 9.36
N GLY A 313 -8.45 24.56 8.17
CA GLY A 313 -7.51 24.85 7.08
C GLY A 313 -7.13 23.62 6.24
N TYR A 314 -7.86 22.52 6.35
CA TYR A 314 -7.63 21.33 5.53
C TYR A 314 -8.48 21.37 4.25
N LEU A 315 -7.85 21.02 3.13
CA LEU A 315 -8.52 20.89 1.83
C LEU A 315 -8.73 19.41 1.48
N LEU A 316 -9.88 19.11 0.89
CA LEU A 316 -10.19 17.76 0.43
C LEU A 316 -9.35 17.42 -0.81
N ASP A 317 -8.67 16.27 -0.79
CA ASP A 317 -7.93 15.78 -1.95
C ASP A 317 -8.89 15.39 -3.08
N GLN A 318 -8.91 16.22 -4.11
CA GLN A 318 -9.78 16.06 -5.26
C GLN A 318 -9.43 14.83 -6.12
N SER A 319 -8.19 14.35 -6.08
CA SER A 319 -7.76 13.23 -6.92
C SER A 319 -8.41 11.90 -6.54
N ARG A 320 -8.74 11.75 -5.25
CA ARG A 320 -9.31 10.51 -4.68
C ARG A 320 -10.73 10.69 -4.16
N HIS A 321 -11.04 11.87 -3.61
CA HIS A 321 -12.26 12.07 -2.83
C HIS A 321 -13.24 13.06 -3.47
N ALA A 322 -13.03 13.47 -4.74
CA ALA A 322 -13.98 14.33 -5.45
C ALA A 322 -15.41 13.73 -5.48
N TYR A 323 -15.53 12.41 -5.55
CA TYR A 323 -16.84 11.76 -5.57
C TYR A 323 -17.69 12.07 -4.31
N LEU A 324 -17.07 12.26 -3.13
CA LEU A 324 -17.80 12.55 -1.88
C LEU A 324 -18.61 13.84 -1.96
N LEU A 325 -18.02 14.89 -2.55
CA LEU A 325 -18.72 16.16 -2.73
C LEU A 325 -19.79 16.08 -3.82
N VAL A 326 -19.56 15.29 -4.87
CA VAL A 326 -20.58 15.03 -5.90
C VAL A 326 -21.77 14.27 -5.32
N GLU A 327 -21.54 13.26 -4.48
CA GLU A 327 -22.61 12.52 -3.80
C GLU A 327 -23.38 13.39 -2.80
N ALA A 328 -22.68 14.20 -2.00
CA ALA A 328 -23.32 15.18 -1.12
C ALA A 328 -24.19 16.17 -1.90
N SER A 329 -23.70 16.61 -3.07
CA SER A 329 -24.42 17.51 -3.98
C SER A 329 -25.69 16.85 -4.54
N LYS A 330 -25.62 15.58 -4.93
CA LYS A 330 -26.77 14.76 -5.36
C LYS A 330 -27.78 14.56 -4.24
N ALA A 331 -27.33 14.47 -2.99
CA ALA A 331 -28.18 14.41 -1.80
C ALA A 331 -28.78 15.76 -1.37
N GLY A 332 -28.55 16.84 -2.15
CA GLY A 332 -29.13 18.17 -1.93
C GLY A 332 -28.22 19.15 -1.17
N LYS A 333 -26.96 18.78 -0.87
CA LYS A 333 -25.97 19.67 -0.24
C LYS A 333 -25.10 20.38 -1.28
N VAL A 334 -25.75 21.06 -2.21
CA VAL A 334 -25.13 21.67 -3.40
C VAL A 334 -24.07 22.73 -3.04
N HIS A 335 -24.33 23.53 -2.01
CA HIS A 335 -23.46 24.61 -1.56
C HIS A 335 -22.07 24.14 -1.14
N LEU A 336 -21.92 22.87 -0.72
CA LEU A 336 -20.62 22.31 -0.35
C LEU A 336 -19.73 22.11 -1.57
N LEU A 337 -20.33 21.62 -2.67
CA LEU A 337 -19.62 21.45 -3.93
C LEU A 337 -19.24 22.80 -4.54
N GLU A 338 -20.14 23.79 -4.47
CA GLU A 338 -19.88 25.17 -4.92
C GLU A 338 -18.74 25.81 -4.12
N HIS A 339 -18.80 25.74 -2.79
CA HIS A 339 -17.73 26.24 -1.92
C HIS A 339 -16.38 25.59 -2.26
N ALA A 340 -16.35 24.27 -2.44
CA ALA A 340 -15.12 23.58 -2.83
C ALA A 340 -14.62 24.08 -4.20
N PHE A 341 -15.51 24.17 -5.19
CA PHE A 341 -15.18 24.61 -6.54
C PHE A 341 -14.56 26.01 -6.55
N ASP A 342 -15.16 26.96 -5.84
CA ASP A 342 -14.65 28.33 -5.73
C ASP A 342 -13.32 28.38 -4.97
N ALA A 343 -13.20 27.69 -3.84
CA ALA A 343 -11.96 27.64 -3.06
C ALA A 343 -10.78 27.07 -3.88
N ILE A 344 -11.03 26.09 -4.75
CA ILE A 344 -10.01 25.50 -5.62
C ILE A 344 -9.56 26.50 -6.69
N LEU A 345 -10.51 27.22 -7.29
CA LEU A 345 -10.22 28.26 -8.27
C LEU A 345 -9.46 29.44 -7.66
N GLU A 346 -9.79 29.84 -6.42
CA GLU A 346 -9.07 30.87 -5.67
C GLU A 346 -7.60 30.50 -5.41
N VAL A 347 -7.32 29.23 -5.15
CA VAL A 347 -5.95 28.70 -5.01
C VAL A 347 -5.22 28.60 -6.36
N GLY A 348 -5.93 28.80 -7.48
CA GLY A 348 -5.39 28.70 -8.84
C GLY A 348 -5.20 27.25 -9.31
N GLN A 349 -5.84 26.29 -8.65
CA GLN A 349 -5.87 24.89 -9.07
C GLN A 349 -7.05 24.63 -10.01
N ILE A 350 -6.91 23.62 -10.85
CA ILE A 350 -7.99 23.18 -11.75
C ILE A 350 -8.90 22.21 -10.97
N PRO A 351 -10.21 22.50 -10.85
CA PRO A 351 -11.14 21.58 -10.22
C PRO A 351 -11.23 20.24 -10.96
N HIS A 352 -11.51 19.16 -10.22
CA HIS A 352 -11.73 17.85 -10.83
C HIS A 352 -12.90 17.87 -11.83
N PRO A 353 -12.82 17.20 -13.00
CA PRO A 353 -13.87 17.21 -14.03
C PRO A 353 -15.27 16.88 -13.51
N SER A 354 -15.36 15.97 -12.53
CA SER A 354 -16.63 15.59 -11.88
C SER A 354 -17.38 16.76 -11.23
N PHE A 355 -16.68 17.80 -10.77
CA PHE A 355 -17.32 18.99 -10.21
C PHE A 355 -18.01 19.80 -11.31
N PHE A 356 -17.32 20.02 -12.44
CA PHE A 356 -17.91 20.70 -13.60
C PHE A 356 -19.17 19.99 -14.09
N PHE A 357 -19.11 18.66 -14.19
CA PHE A 357 -20.24 17.84 -14.61
C PHE A 357 -21.44 17.93 -13.67
N GLU A 358 -21.23 17.80 -12.36
CA GLU A 358 -22.34 17.86 -11.40
C GLU A 358 -22.95 19.26 -11.32
N ILE A 359 -22.14 20.33 -11.31
CA ILE A 359 -22.65 21.70 -11.29
C ILE A 359 -23.40 22.02 -12.60
N LEU A 360 -22.92 21.52 -13.75
CA LEU A 360 -23.63 21.67 -15.03
C LEU A 360 -24.98 20.93 -15.02
N CYS A 361 -25.03 19.70 -14.50
CA CYS A 361 -26.28 18.97 -14.31
C CYS A 361 -27.25 19.77 -13.44
N GLN A 362 -26.78 20.35 -12.33
CA GLN A 362 -27.61 21.13 -11.43
C GLN A 362 -28.16 22.42 -12.06
N ALA A 363 -27.31 23.19 -12.73
CA ALA A 363 -27.73 24.38 -13.46
C ALA A 363 -28.78 24.03 -14.54
N THR A 364 -28.61 22.89 -15.21
CA THR A 364 -29.55 22.39 -16.21
C THR A 364 -30.89 21.99 -15.57
N CYS A 365 -30.88 21.27 -14.45
CA CYS A 365 -32.08 20.91 -13.69
C CYS A 365 -32.86 22.15 -13.23
N GLN A 366 -32.16 23.22 -12.82
CA GLN A 366 -32.75 24.47 -12.33
C GLN A 366 -33.17 25.43 -13.47
N HIS A 367 -32.95 25.06 -14.74
CA HIS A 367 -33.15 25.93 -15.90
C HIS A 367 -32.32 27.24 -15.86
N ASP A 368 -31.22 27.25 -15.11
CA ASP A 368 -30.27 28.37 -15.07
C ASP A 368 -29.28 28.26 -16.24
N HIS A 369 -29.75 28.74 -17.38
CA HIS A 369 -29.02 28.68 -18.64
C HIS A 369 -27.80 29.60 -18.69
N GLU A 370 -27.80 30.71 -17.95
CA GLU A 370 -26.66 31.64 -17.89
C GLU A 370 -25.49 31.00 -17.13
N ARG A 371 -25.80 30.37 -15.99
CA ARG A 371 -24.82 29.66 -15.19
C ARG A 371 -24.22 28.46 -15.92
N ALA A 372 -25.06 27.66 -16.58
CA ALA A 372 -24.62 26.54 -17.40
C ALA A 372 -23.65 26.98 -18.51
N LEU A 373 -23.95 28.10 -19.16
CA LEU A 373 -23.12 28.67 -20.21
C LEU A 373 -21.76 29.18 -19.67
N ALA A 374 -21.74 29.83 -18.51
CA ALA A 374 -20.51 30.29 -17.87
C ALA A 374 -19.58 29.11 -17.54
N LEU A 375 -20.13 28.01 -17.04
CA LEU A 375 -19.38 26.78 -16.76
C LEU A 375 -18.83 26.14 -18.04
N ILE A 376 -19.64 26.06 -19.10
CA ILE A 376 -19.19 25.52 -20.40
C ILE A 376 -18.03 26.37 -20.95
N LYS A 377 -18.10 27.70 -20.85
CA LYS A 377 -17.00 28.58 -21.26
C LYS A 377 -15.74 28.34 -20.43
N LEU A 378 -15.89 28.10 -19.12
CA LEU A 378 -14.77 27.77 -18.26
C LEU A 378 -14.13 26.44 -18.66
N MET A 379 -14.94 25.40 -18.95
CA MET A 379 -14.47 24.06 -19.36
C MET A 379 -13.61 24.05 -20.63
N VAL A 380 -13.85 24.97 -21.58
CA VAL A 380 -13.04 25.12 -22.82
C VAL A 380 -11.58 25.44 -22.51
N HIS A 381 -11.32 26.16 -21.42
CA HIS A 381 -9.97 26.57 -21.05
C HIS A 381 -9.25 25.54 -20.18
N VAL A 382 -9.91 24.44 -19.82
CA VAL A 382 -9.37 23.40 -18.95
C VAL A 382 -8.70 22.29 -19.78
N PRO A 383 -7.54 21.74 -19.38
CA PRO A 383 -6.80 20.74 -20.14
C PRO A 383 -7.40 19.32 -20.03
N PHE A 384 -8.71 19.16 -20.15
CA PHE A 384 -9.37 17.86 -20.30
C PHE A 384 -10.35 17.87 -21.48
N GLN A 385 -10.43 16.75 -22.20
CA GLN A 385 -11.39 16.56 -23.29
C GLN A 385 -12.40 15.48 -22.90
N VAL A 386 -13.67 15.74 -23.21
CA VAL A 386 -14.77 14.82 -22.92
C VAL A 386 -15.31 14.26 -24.22
N SER A 387 -15.37 12.93 -24.30
CA SER A 387 -15.90 12.22 -25.46
C SER A 387 -17.43 12.31 -25.54
N LYS A 388 -17.99 12.06 -26.73
CA LYS A 388 -19.45 12.00 -26.92
C LYS A 388 -20.09 10.93 -26.03
N GLN A 389 -19.44 9.77 -25.86
CA GLN A 389 -20.00 8.65 -25.10
C GLN A 389 -20.08 8.99 -23.61
N GLU A 390 -19.03 9.60 -23.04
CA GLU A 390 -19.02 10.02 -21.63
C GLU A 390 -20.14 11.03 -21.32
N TRP A 391 -20.42 11.96 -22.24
CA TRP A 391 -21.56 12.87 -22.11
C TRP A 391 -22.91 12.14 -22.13
N ILE A 392 -23.09 11.19 -23.05
CA ILE A 392 -24.32 10.38 -23.12
C ILE A 392 -24.51 9.57 -21.83
N ASP A 393 -23.44 8.93 -21.35
CA ASP A 393 -23.47 8.10 -20.13
C ASP A 393 -23.80 8.95 -18.89
N LEU A 394 -23.25 10.16 -18.81
CA LEU A 394 -23.54 11.14 -17.76
C LEU A 394 -25.02 11.58 -17.77
N PHE A 395 -25.58 11.89 -18.94
CA PHE A 395 -26.99 12.27 -19.05
C PHE A 395 -27.93 11.11 -18.72
N ASN A 396 -27.61 9.91 -19.22
CA ASN A 396 -28.39 8.71 -18.94
C ASN A 396 -28.38 8.35 -17.44
N SER A 397 -27.22 8.49 -16.78
CA SER A 397 -27.06 8.26 -15.35
C SER A 397 -27.80 9.28 -14.47
N ASN A 398 -28.22 10.41 -15.03
CA ASN A 398 -28.98 11.45 -14.33
C ASN A 398 -30.39 11.66 -14.91
N ASN A 399 -30.93 10.68 -15.65
CA ASN A 399 -32.24 10.79 -16.32
C ASN A 399 -33.42 11.06 -15.34
N GLU A 400 -33.28 10.64 -14.07
CA GLU A 400 -34.28 10.93 -13.03
C GLU A 400 -34.31 12.42 -12.64
N ARG A 401 -33.17 13.11 -12.72
CA ARG A 401 -33.02 14.53 -12.37
C ARG A 401 -33.18 15.44 -13.59
N LEU A 402 -32.67 15.01 -14.74
CA LEU A 402 -32.62 15.79 -15.97
C LEU A 402 -33.85 15.52 -16.83
N SER A 403 -34.79 16.45 -16.83
CA SER A 403 -35.93 16.37 -17.74
C SER A 403 -35.50 16.61 -19.20
N HIS A 404 -36.20 15.96 -20.14
CA HIS A 404 -35.97 16.17 -21.57
C HIS A 404 -36.18 17.64 -21.99
N SER A 405 -37.02 18.40 -21.29
CA SER A 405 -37.19 19.84 -21.48
C SER A 405 -35.97 20.65 -21.04
N SER A 406 -35.34 20.27 -19.93
CA SER A 406 -34.14 20.93 -19.39
C SER A 406 -32.95 20.75 -20.34
N LEU A 407 -32.73 19.52 -20.82
CA LEU A 407 -31.67 19.21 -21.78
C LEU A 407 -31.87 19.92 -23.12
N ARG A 408 -33.13 19.98 -23.60
CA ARG A 408 -33.46 20.71 -24.83
C ARG A 408 -33.25 22.21 -24.68
N GLY A 409 -33.55 22.78 -23.51
CA GLY A 409 -33.27 24.19 -23.20
C GLY A 409 -31.77 24.49 -23.21
N LEU A 410 -30.94 23.60 -22.66
CA LEU A 410 -29.48 23.73 -22.72
C LEU A 410 -28.96 23.68 -24.17
N LEU A 411 -29.46 22.75 -24.98
CA LEU A 411 -29.09 22.63 -26.40
C LEU A 411 -29.41 23.92 -27.18
N ASP A 412 -30.62 24.48 -27.01
CA ASP A 412 -31.02 25.73 -27.68
C ASP A 412 -30.12 26.91 -27.29
N VAL A 413 -29.74 27.01 -26.01
CA VAL A 413 -28.86 28.07 -25.51
C VAL A 413 -27.44 27.94 -26.08
N ILE A 414 -26.90 26.73 -26.16
CA ILE A 414 -25.58 26.48 -26.76
C ILE A 414 -25.60 26.82 -28.25
N CYS A 415 -26.65 26.41 -28.98
CA CYS A 415 -26.82 26.71 -30.40
C CYS A 415 -26.91 28.23 -30.68
N ARG A 416 -27.55 29.00 -29.80
CA ARG A 416 -27.68 30.47 -29.96
C ARG A 416 -26.38 31.25 -29.73
N GLN A 417 -25.49 30.75 -28.88
CA GLN A 417 -24.27 31.46 -28.49
C GLN A 417 -23.07 31.19 -29.42
N SER A 418 -23.17 30.26 -30.38
CA SER A 418 -22.12 29.92 -31.34
C SER A 418 -20.74 29.75 -30.68
N LEU A 419 -20.65 28.91 -29.65
CA LEU A 419 -19.34 28.59 -29.05
C LEU A 419 -18.48 27.86 -30.10
N GLY A 420 -17.21 28.25 -30.20
CA GLY A 420 -16.27 27.82 -31.25
C GLY A 420 -15.93 26.32 -31.25
N SER A 421 -15.05 25.93 -32.19
CA SER A 421 -14.68 24.57 -32.61
C SER A 421 -13.94 23.71 -31.58
N ASP A 422 -14.20 23.88 -30.29
CA ASP A 422 -13.63 23.01 -29.27
C ASP A 422 -14.28 21.63 -29.35
N THR A 423 -13.43 20.59 -29.40
CA THR A 423 -13.84 19.20 -29.46
C THR A 423 -14.80 18.82 -28.33
N THR A 424 -14.65 19.39 -27.13
CA THR A 424 -15.49 19.09 -25.96
C THR A 424 -16.91 19.64 -26.14
N ILE A 425 -17.05 20.85 -26.67
CA ILE A 425 -18.38 21.45 -26.96
C ILE A 425 -19.06 20.73 -28.12
N VAL A 426 -18.31 20.39 -29.18
CA VAL A 426 -18.85 19.65 -30.32
C VAL A 426 -19.36 18.26 -29.88
N ASN A 427 -18.62 17.58 -29.00
CA ASN A 427 -19.03 16.31 -28.43
C ASN A 427 -20.27 16.45 -27.53
N LEU A 428 -20.34 17.51 -26.71
CA LEU A 428 -21.51 17.83 -25.89
C LEU A 428 -22.76 18.08 -26.74
N CYS A 429 -22.66 18.88 -27.81
CA CYS A 429 -23.78 19.16 -28.73
C CYS A 429 -24.27 17.87 -29.39
N ARG A 430 -23.35 17.05 -29.92
CA ARG A 430 -23.70 15.75 -30.52
C ARG A 430 -24.30 14.76 -29.53
N ALA A 431 -23.91 14.83 -28.26
CA ALA A 431 -24.48 14.00 -27.19
C ALA A 431 -25.91 14.45 -26.86
N LEU A 432 -26.13 15.76 -26.68
CA LEU A 432 -27.45 16.35 -26.44
C LEU A 432 -28.41 16.09 -27.62
N GLU A 433 -27.96 16.22 -28.87
CA GLU A 433 -28.75 15.87 -30.06
C GLU A 433 -29.13 14.39 -30.12
N SER A 434 -28.24 13.51 -29.65
CA SER A 434 -28.49 12.08 -29.59
C SER A 434 -29.51 11.71 -28.51
N VAL A 435 -29.52 12.41 -27.37
CA VAL A 435 -30.42 12.15 -26.24
C VAL A 435 -31.78 12.83 -26.42
N CYS A 436 -31.82 14.05 -26.98
CA CYS A 436 -33.04 14.83 -27.16
C CYS A 436 -33.76 14.61 -28.51
N GLY A 437 -33.16 13.82 -29.41
CA GLY A 437 -33.59 13.72 -30.80
C GLY A 437 -33.25 14.98 -31.62
N SER A 438 -33.09 14.82 -32.93
CA SER A 438 -32.64 15.89 -33.83
C SER A 438 -33.46 17.17 -33.68
N CYS A 439 -32.77 18.30 -33.49
CA CYS A 439 -33.38 19.62 -33.48
C CYS A 439 -33.98 19.90 -34.87
N THR A 440 -35.31 19.96 -34.97
CA THR A 440 -35.98 20.60 -36.11
C THR A 440 -35.91 22.12 -35.94
N SER A 441 -34.69 22.66 -35.99
CA SER A 441 -34.47 24.06 -36.38
C SER A 441 -33.11 24.17 -37.02
N SER A 442 -33.18 24.59 -38.28
CA SER A 442 -32.12 24.74 -39.25
C SER A 442 -30.89 25.50 -38.75
N MET A 443 -29.73 25.04 -39.25
CA MET A 443 -28.40 25.66 -39.28
C MET A 443 -27.41 25.23 -38.20
N LEU A 444 -26.74 24.09 -38.44
CA LEU A 444 -25.29 24.00 -38.31
C LEU A 444 -24.74 23.12 -39.44
N ILE A 445 -24.46 23.73 -40.59
CA ILE A 445 -23.46 23.20 -41.53
C ILE A 445 -22.11 23.51 -40.89
N ILE A 446 -21.56 22.55 -40.15
CA ILE A 446 -20.14 22.58 -39.79
C ILE A 446 -19.40 22.22 -41.08
N ASN A 447 -18.79 23.21 -41.73
CA ASN A 447 -17.91 23.00 -42.87
C ASN A 447 -16.79 22.02 -42.50
N GLU A 448 -16.76 20.85 -43.13
CA GLU A 448 -15.54 20.06 -43.23
C GLU A 448 -14.50 20.81 -44.09
N PRO A 449 -13.19 20.77 -43.74
CA PRO A 449 -12.17 21.20 -44.66
C PRO A 449 -12.07 20.18 -45.79
N ALA A 450 -12.38 20.63 -47.00
CA ALA A 450 -12.32 19.85 -48.23
C ALA A 450 -10.98 19.10 -48.38
N LYS A 451 -11.03 17.78 -48.42
CA LYS A 451 -9.96 16.96 -49.01
C LYS A 451 -10.29 16.75 -50.49
N LEU A 452 -9.33 17.18 -51.32
CA LEU A 452 -9.30 16.95 -52.75
C LEU A 452 -9.42 15.45 -53.08
N THR A 453 -10.29 15.20 -54.06
CA THR A 453 -10.25 14.16 -55.10
C THR A 453 -9.16 13.10 -55.00
N ASP A 454 -9.56 11.83 -54.93
CA ASP A 454 -9.23 10.91 -56.04
C ASP A 454 -10.22 9.74 -56.16
N ALA A 455 -10.37 9.29 -57.40
CA ALA A 455 -11.42 8.42 -57.90
C ALA A 455 -11.16 6.91 -57.72
N SER A 456 -12.19 6.12 -58.02
CA SER A 456 -12.30 4.64 -58.12
C SER A 456 -12.79 3.94 -56.84
N ALA A 457 -13.72 2.99 -56.83
CA ALA A 457 -14.28 2.14 -57.88
C ALA A 457 -15.71 1.67 -57.54
N LEU A 458 -16.45 1.27 -58.57
CA LEU A 458 -17.77 0.63 -58.52
C LEU A 458 -17.72 -0.80 -57.93
N ALA A 459 -18.78 -1.19 -57.20
CA ALA A 459 -19.57 -2.44 -57.31
C ALA A 459 -20.49 -2.52 -56.06
N ALA A 460 -21.81 -2.35 -56.16
CA ALA A 460 -22.85 -3.27 -56.67
C ALA A 460 -23.22 -4.42 -55.70
N ASP A 461 -24.54 -4.62 -55.59
CA ASP A 461 -25.32 -5.69 -54.94
C ASP A 461 -25.52 -5.62 -53.43
N LYS A 462 -26.67 -6.03 -52.86
CA LYS A 462 -28.09 -6.12 -53.24
C LYS A 462 -28.79 -6.76 -52.03
N ASP A 463 -30.09 -6.48 -51.90
CA ASP A 463 -31.11 -7.29 -51.23
C ASP A 463 -31.17 -7.36 -49.68
N GLY A 464 -32.42 -7.25 -49.18
CA GLY A 464 -32.91 -8.24 -48.22
C GLY A 464 -33.31 -7.80 -46.81
N SER A 465 -34.30 -6.91 -46.69
CA SER A 465 -35.23 -6.77 -45.54
C SER A 465 -35.88 -8.13 -45.10
N PRO A 466 -36.75 -8.26 -44.06
CA PRO A 466 -36.94 -7.64 -42.73
C PRO A 466 -37.19 -8.67 -41.58
N TYR A 467 -37.60 -8.18 -40.38
CA TYR A 467 -38.30 -8.84 -39.25
C TYR A 467 -37.39 -9.32 -38.10
N ARG A 468 -37.73 -9.17 -36.80
CA ARG A 468 -38.98 -8.76 -36.14
C ARG A 468 -38.66 -8.40 -34.67
N CYS A 469 -39.22 -7.29 -34.18
CA CYS A 469 -39.49 -7.10 -32.77
C CYS A 469 -40.60 -8.06 -32.31
N ASN A 470 -40.56 -8.45 -31.04
CA ASN A 470 -41.75 -8.58 -30.18
C ASN A 470 -41.31 -8.58 -28.71
N ALA A 471 -41.79 -7.59 -27.97
CA ALA A 471 -41.99 -7.65 -26.51
C ALA A 471 -43.17 -8.62 -26.20
N PRO A 472 -43.47 -9.04 -24.94
CA PRO A 472 -43.93 -8.11 -23.89
C PRO A 472 -43.62 -8.47 -22.41
N ALA A 473 -43.80 -7.44 -21.57
CA ALA A 473 -44.25 -7.32 -20.16
C ALA A 473 -44.32 -8.49 -19.14
N ASN A 474 -43.90 -8.14 -17.91
CA ASN A 474 -44.41 -8.47 -16.56
C ASN A 474 -44.59 -9.92 -16.10
N ALA A 475 -43.93 -10.30 -14.99
CA ALA A 475 -44.54 -10.59 -13.68
C ALA A 475 -43.62 -11.38 -12.73
N GLU A 476 -43.53 -10.89 -11.49
CA GLU A 476 -43.54 -11.62 -10.20
C GLU A 476 -42.31 -12.41 -9.66
N LEU A 477 -41.95 -11.99 -8.44
CA LEU A 477 -41.15 -12.65 -7.40
C LEU A 477 -41.89 -13.86 -6.81
N PRO A 478 -41.17 -14.71 -6.04
CA PRO A 478 -41.75 -15.27 -4.82
C PRO A 478 -40.87 -15.08 -3.58
N LEU A 479 -41.48 -14.51 -2.53
CA LEU A 479 -41.12 -14.66 -1.12
C LEU A 479 -41.87 -15.89 -0.57
N GLN A 480 -41.24 -16.66 0.33
CA GLN A 480 -41.95 -17.56 1.24
C GLN A 480 -41.57 -17.26 2.69
N HIS A 481 -42.62 -17.01 3.47
CA HIS A 481 -42.68 -16.90 4.92
C HIS A 481 -42.55 -18.26 5.62
N VAL A 482 -41.94 -18.30 6.80
CA VAL A 482 -42.35 -19.19 7.90
C VAL A 482 -42.38 -18.39 9.21
N GLN A 483 -43.38 -18.71 10.02
CA GLN A 483 -44.06 -17.93 11.05
C GLN A 483 -43.33 -17.79 12.40
N VAL A 484 -43.75 -16.73 13.10
CA VAL A 484 -43.51 -16.40 14.51
C VAL A 484 -44.55 -17.13 15.37
N ASP A 485 -44.13 -17.66 16.52
CA ASP A 485 -45.01 -17.93 17.67
C ASP A 485 -44.39 -17.30 18.93
N GLU A 486 -45.14 -16.40 19.56
CA GLU A 486 -44.91 -15.85 20.90
C GLU A 486 -45.86 -16.54 21.89
N ALA A 487 -45.35 -16.90 23.07
CA ALA A 487 -46.18 -17.11 24.26
C ALA A 487 -45.40 -16.71 25.53
N TYR A 488 -46.06 -15.86 26.31
CA TYR A 488 -45.70 -15.37 27.64
C TYR A 488 -45.71 -16.48 28.71
N ASP A 489 -44.81 -16.41 29.71
CA ASP A 489 -45.20 -16.52 31.12
C ASP A 489 -44.11 -16.01 32.10
N GLU A 490 -44.55 -15.68 33.31
CA GLU A 490 -44.01 -14.75 34.29
C GLU A 490 -42.98 -15.29 35.32
N ARG A 491 -42.37 -14.32 36.03
CA ARG A 491 -42.13 -14.24 37.51
C ARG A 491 -40.85 -14.79 38.18
N GLU A 492 -40.08 -13.80 38.67
CA GLU A 492 -39.69 -13.51 40.08
C GLU A 492 -38.79 -14.46 40.94
N LYS A 493 -37.78 -13.79 41.55
CA LYS A 493 -37.29 -13.84 42.96
C LYS A 493 -36.07 -14.70 43.37
N GLY A 494 -35.24 -14.04 44.19
CA GLY A 494 -34.39 -14.63 45.25
C GLY A 494 -32.89 -14.60 44.93
N ALA A 495 -32.09 -13.63 45.36
CA ALA A 495 -31.56 -13.40 46.72
C ALA A 495 -30.44 -14.38 47.14
N ASP A 496 -29.34 -13.75 47.58
CA ASP A 496 -28.42 -14.13 48.66
C ASP A 496 -27.08 -14.85 48.39
N ARG A 497 -26.04 -14.14 48.88
CA ARG A 497 -24.86 -14.54 49.68
C ARG A 497 -23.59 -14.94 48.94
N GLU A 498 -22.53 -14.12 48.98
CA GLU A 498 -21.63 -13.76 50.11
C GLU A 498 -20.38 -14.65 50.14
N LEU A 499 -19.22 -13.99 50.20
CA LEU A 499 -17.99 -14.27 51.00
C LEU A 499 -16.80 -13.67 50.24
N VAL A 500 -16.33 -12.44 50.52
CA VAL A 500 -15.63 -11.88 51.71
C VAL A 500 -14.10 -11.99 51.65
N SER A 501 -13.50 -10.85 52.00
CA SER A 501 -12.12 -10.52 52.44
C SER A 501 -11.10 -10.27 51.34
N ASP A 502 -10.71 -9.01 51.09
CA ASP A 502 -9.95 -8.05 51.93
C ASP A 502 -8.54 -8.52 52.29
N MET A 503 -7.55 -7.74 51.85
CA MET A 503 -6.38 -7.35 52.65
C MET A 503 -5.72 -6.13 52.00
N SER A 504 -5.90 -4.99 52.66
CA SER A 504 -5.22 -3.71 52.41
C SER A 504 -4.14 -3.46 53.47
N HIS A 505 -3.25 -2.52 53.15
CA HIS A 505 -2.24 -1.84 53.98
C HIS A 505 -0.92 -2.63 54.19
N LEU A 506 0.28 -2.05 54.08
CA LEU A 506 0.77 -0.77 54.59
C LEU A 506 1.95 -0.18 53.79
N SER A 507 2.09 1.13 53.98
CA SER A 507 3.14 2.10 53.64
C SER A 507 4.61 1.74 53.95
N HIS A 508 5.57 2.28 53.19
CA HIS A 508 6.50 3.35 53.65
C HIS A 508 7.50 3.81 52.56
N ARG A 509 7.75 5.13 52.57
CA ARG A 509 8.91 5.84 52.00
C ARG A 509 10.24 5.27 52.52
N GLU A 510 11.30 5.33 51.72
CA GLU A 510 12.52 6.08 52.07
C GLU A 510 13.50 6.27 50.90
N ASP A 511 14.36 7.26 51.10
CA ASP A 511 15.23 8.02 50.20
C ASP A 511 16.60 7.39 49.88
N MET A 512 17.33 8.10 48.98
CA MET A 512 18.81 8.31 48.95
C MET A 512 19.73 7.45 48.07
N ARG A 513 20.20 8.11 47.00
CA ARG A 513 21.59 8.51 46.66
C ARG A 513 22.76 7.50 46.57
N ALA A 514 23.64 7.86 45.62
CA ALA A 514 25.05 7.50 45.39
C ALA A 514 25.25 6.15 44.67
N GLY A 515 25.82 6.14 43.46
CA GLY A 515 27.24 6.35 43.19
C GLY A 515 27.88 4.95 43.11
N THR A 516 28.41 4.45 42.00
CA THR A 516 29.67 4.85 41.38
C THR A 516 29.96 3.89 40.23
N ASN A 517 30.83 4.34 39.31
CA ASN A 517 31.51 3.55 38.31
C ASN A 517 32.17 2.30 38.89
N THR A 518 32.08 1.17 38.17
CA THR A 518 33.22 0.25 38.08
C THR A 518 33.22 -0.52 36.76
N ILE A 519 34.31 -0.32 36.03
CA ILE A 519 34.87 -1.19 35.01
C ILE A 519 35.30 -2.49 35.68
N PHE A 520 35.00 -3.64 35.07
CA PHE A 520 35.72 -4.92 35.23
C PHE A 520 35.41 -5.73 33.96
N GLU A 521 36.32 -5.77 32.99
CA GLU A 521 37.49 -6.66 32.88
C GLU A 521 37.13 -8.14 32.75
N LEU A 522 37.66 -8.68 31.65
CA LEU A 522 37.65 -10.05 31.18
C LEU A 522 38.24 -10.99 32.24
N SER A 523 37.67 -12.18 32.34
CA SER A 523 38.39 -13.35 32.84
C SER A 523 38.19 -14.49 31.85
N ASP A 524 39.30 -14.86 31.21
CA ASP A 524 39.55 -16.15 30.62
C ASP A 524 39.26 -17.25 31.65
N ASP A 525 38.57 -18.31 31.23
CA ASP A 525 38.71 -19.62 31.87
C ASP A 525 38.84 -20.67 30.77
N GLU A 526 40.02 -21.28 30.76
CA GLU A 526 40.39 -22.47 30.00
C GLU A 526 39.52 -23.65 30.43
N LEU A 527 38.86 -24.30 29.46
CA LEU A 527 38.51 -25.70 29.56
C LEU A 527 39.06 -26.44 28.34
N THR A 528 40.23 -27.03 28.54
CA THR A 528 40.82 -28.06 27.69
C THR A 528 40.02 -29.35 27.80
N PHE A 529 39.50 -29.88 26.70
CA PHE A 529 39.20 -31.31 26.55
C PHE A 529 39.32 -31.73 25.07
N ASP A 530 40.34 -32.57 24.85
CA ASP A 530 40.60 -33.59 23.81
C ASP A 530 40.15 -33.42 22.36
N ASP A 531 41.18 -33.17 21.53
CA ASP A 531 41.56 -33.90 20.31
C ASP A 531 40.53 -34.87 19.70
N GLN A 532 39.80 -34.37 18.69
CA GLN A 532 39.27 -35.18 17.60
C GLN A 532 39.70 -34.55 16.26
N SER A 533 40.98 -34.74 15.94
CA SER A 533 41.51 -34.55 14.60
C SER A 533 41.06 -35.71 13.70
N ASP A 534 39.81 -35.70 13.22
CA ASP A 534 39.33 -36.61 12.16
C ASP A 534 37.97 -36.14 11.58
N TYR A 535 37.85 -34.87 11.19
CA TYR A 535 36.68 -34.37 10.43
C TYR A 535 37.05 -33.20 9.48
N LEU A 536 38.10 -33.36 8.68
CA LEU A 536 38.51 -32.37 7.68
C LEU A 536 38.34 -32.80 6.22
N ASP A 537 37.66 -33.93 5.95
CA ASP A 537 37.41 -34.41 4.57
C ASP A 537 35.93 -34.39 4.11
N ASP A 538 34.97 -34.00 4.97
CA ASP A 538 33.53 -34.11 4.63
C ASP A 538 32.82 -32.79 4.26
N ILE A 539 33.54 -31.68 4.09
CA ILE A 539 32.93 -30.39 3.66
C ILE A 539 32.76 -30.29 2.13
N ASP A 540 33.32 -31.22 1.36
CA ASP A 540 33.19 -31.25 -0.10
C ASP A 540 31.97 -32.05 -0.63
N GLN A 541 31.14 -32.64 0.25
CA GLN A 541 29.98 -33.46 -0.15
C GLN A 541 28.60 -32.82 0.07
N LEU A 542 28.51 -31.49 0.23
CA LEU A 542 27.21 -30.81 0.09
C LEU A 542 26.90 -30.60 -1.40
N GLU A 543 26.51 -31.70 -2.05
CA GLU A 543 25.88 -31.71 -3.36
C GLU A 543 24.81 -30.61 -3.44
N LEU A 544 24.95 -29.74 -4.43
CA LEU A 544 23.78 -29.10 -5.02
C LEU A 544 22.90 -30.24 -5.51
N GLY A 545 21.83 -30.55 -4.78
CA GLY A 545 20.82 -31.52 -5.18
C GLY A 545 20.17 -31.11 -6.52
N MET A 546 20.84 -31.49 -7.60
CA MET A 546 20.27 -31.85 -8.89
C MET A 546 20.47 -33.36 -8.97
N SER A 547 19.58 -34.12 -8.34
CA SER A 547 19.57 -35.59 -8.43
C SER A 547 19.12 -35.98 -9.83
N SER A 548 20.02 -36.56 -10.62
CA SER A 548 19.65 -37.42 -11.75
C SER A 548 19.17 -38.75 -11.19
N ASP A 549 17.85 -38.96 -11.18
CA ASP A 549 17.18 -40.17 -11.68
C ASP A 549 15.66 -40.13 -11.39
N GLU A 550 14.92 -40.05 -12.49
CA GLU A 550 13.55 -40.53 -12.78
C GLU A 550 12.38 -40.11 -11.84
N ASP A 551 11.71 -38.99 -12.17
CA ASP A 551 10.36 -39.01 -12.79
C ASP A 551 9.90 -37.59 -13.20
N ASP A 552 9.14 -37.53 -14.29
CA ASP A 552 8.96 -36.41 -15.22
C ASP A 552 8.39 -35.06 -14.69
N ASN A 553 8.98 -34.00 -15.26
CA ASN A 553 8.35 -32.71 -15.62
C ASN A 553 8.43 -31.50 -14.65
N PHE A 554 9.65 -31.06 -14.29
CA PHE A 554 9.92 -29.64 -14.01
C PHE A 554 11.29 -29.24 -14.59
N SER A 555 11.31 -28.19 -15.41
CA SER A 555 12.49 -27.71 -16.14
C SER A 555 13.70 -27.45 -15.24
N GLU A 556 14.86 -28.06 -15.55
CA GLU A 556 16.16 -27.67 -15.01
C GLU A 556 16.36 -26.15 -15.18
N THR A 557 16.37 -25.42 -14.06
CA THR A 557 16.59 -23.98 -14.09
C THR A 557 18.09 -23.70 -14.17
N LYS A 558 18.58 -23.60 -15.40
CA LYS A 558 19.94 -23.10 -15.70
C LYS A 558 20.21 -21.81 -14.91
N VAL A 559 21.31 -21.79 -14.13
CA VAL A 559 21.69 -20.62 -13.33
C VAL A 559 21.90 -19.42 -14.26
N PRO A 560 21.23 -18.27 -14.00
CA PRO A 560 21.25 -17.15 -14.91
C PRO A 560 22.56 -16.38 -14.84
N SER A 561 23.11 -16.04 -16.00
CA SER A 561 24.30 -15.18 -16.11
C SER A 561 24.02 -13.75 -15.65
N ALA A 562 25.06 -13.00 -15.28
CA ALA A 562 24.95 -11.58 -14.92
C ALA A 562 24.24 -10.76 -16.01
N TYR A 563 24.48 -11.10 -17.29
CA TYR A 563 23.79 -10.48 -18.43
C TYR A 563 22.29 -10.81 -18.46
N GLU A 564 21.91 -12.06 -18.20
CA GLU A 564 20.50 -12.46 -18.15
C GLU A 564 19.76 -11.79 -16.99
N ILE A 565 20.40 -11.63 -15.83
CA ILE A 565 19.85 -10.90 -14.68
C ILE A 565 19.62 -9.43 -15.03
N LEU A 566 20.59 -8.79 -15.70
CA LEU A 566 20.43 -7.41 -16.15
C LEU A 566 19.34 -7.26 -17.19
N LYS A 567 19.22 -8.22 -18.11
CA LYS A 567 18.14 -8.23 -19.10
C LYS A 567 16.77 -8.39 -18.45
N THR A 568 16.61 -9.32 -17.50
CA THR A 568 15.35 -9.48 -16.76
C THR A 568 15.00 -8.24 -15.95
N TRP A 569 16.00 -7.57 -15.38
CA TRP A 569 15.83 -6.31 -14.68
C TRP A 569 15.38 -5.16 -15.60
N GLU A 570 16.00 -5.01 -16.78
CA GLU A 570 15.61 -4.00 -17.77
C GLU A 570 14.17 -4.25 -18.29
N ASP A 571 13.78 -5.50 -18.47
CA ASP A 571 12.44 -5.86 -18.93
C ASP A 571 11.36 -5.68 -17.84
N MET A 572 11.68 -5.91 -16.56
CA MET A 572 10.76 -5.59 -15.45
C MET A 572 10.48 -4.10 -15.36
N ARG A 573 11.51 -3.24 -15.48
CA ARG A 573 11.28 -1.78 -15.47
C ARG A 573 10.44 -1.29 -16.64
N LYS A 574 10.54 -1.94 -17.81
CA LYS A 574 9.64 -1.63 -18.93
C LYS A 574 8.19 -2.01 -18.62
N LYS A 575 7.96 -3.14 -17.95
CA LYS A 575 6.62 -3.57 -17.52
C LYS A 575 6.04 -2.68 -16.42
N ASP A 576 6.85 -2.28 -15.43
CA ASP A 576 6.40 -1.37 -14.38
C ASP A 576 6.12 0.04 -14.95
N ALA A 577 6.88 0.48 -15.95
CA ALA A 577 6.58 1.72 -16.69
C ALA A 577 5.25 1.63 -17.47
N THR A 578 4.82 0.45 -17.92
CA THR A 578 3.52 0.27 -18.58
C THR A 578 2.32 0.29 -17.62
N PHE A 579 2.52 0.15 -16.30
CA PHE A 579 1.46 0.28 -15.29
C PHE A 579 1.20 1.74 -14.86
N PHE A 580 2.02 2.69 -15.32
CA PHE A 580 1.77 4.14 -15.18
C PHE A 580 1.85 4.82 -16.56
N ASN A 581 0.89 4.51 -17.43
CA ASN A 581 0.62 5.34 -18.60
C ASN A 581 -0.61 6.22 -18.34
N PHE A 582 -0.41 7.36 -17.67
CA PHE A 582 -1.14 8.55 -18.09
C PHE A 582 -0.36 9.11 -19.28
N GLN A 583 -0.95 9.05 -20.48
CA GLN A 583 -0.45 9.80 -21.63
C GLN A 583 -0.61 11.29 -21.34
N LEU A 584 0.39 11.89 -20.70
CA LEU A 584 0.65 13.31 -20.83
C LEU A 584 1.13 13.52 -22.26
N GLY A 585 0.27 14.13 -23.08
CA GLY A 585 0.57 14.49 -24.46
C GLY A 585 1.89 15.24 -24.54
N GLN A 586 2.79 14.72 -25.38
CA GLN A 586 3.96 15.46 -25.82
C GLN A 586 3.51 16.61 -26.73
N MET A 587 4.26 17.71 -26.62
CA MET A 587 4.14 19.01 -27.31
C MET A 587 3.70 18.96 -28.76
#